data_AF-A0A154VG25-F1
#
_entry.id   AF-A0A154VG25-F1
#
_cell.length_a   1.000
_cell.length_b   1.000
_cell.length_c   1.000
_cell.angle_alpha   90.00
_cell.angle_beta   90.00
_cell.angle_gamma   90.00
#
_symmetry.space_group_name_H-M   'P 1'
#
loop_
_entity.id
_entity.type
_entity.pdbx_description
1 polymer ?
#
loop_
_entity_poly.entity_id
_entity_poly.type
_entity_poly.pdbx_seq_one_letter_code
_entity_poly.pdbx_strand_id
1 'polypeptide(L)'
;MNLPNYQRPFLALSCVLSLSLLGACQTLESFEDSLNSLNDGLGEYAEKTENTGPALPPASLPEFGIGDAFVYDGGRAIYVADIKGDRIVWNGGGDYLFEMTRDFTGPILDWSYTDEEDQKRSGSATLKAGSENIWPLEYGDHVRISTRSSNTDPVTGEVNEYDQWLTCTVPATETIEVPAGTFDTYVIECSRYYKQWWMQTTKWWYAPEIGFYVKRDRSWNSGEDHSEELVTYGPAPAKIAKSAQDLLARTVQQSLETNNSGDAKTASIGALDIAVTPLKTVQTDKGVWCRTYRQELTARNRTSSQIKSACRTDDGWVLEDDVPDLTTQ
;
A
#
# COMPACT_ATOMS: atom_id res chain seq x y z
N MET A 1 50.48 -39.20 29.07
CA MET A 1 50.00 -40.02 27.95
C MET A 1 50.00 -39.15 26.70
N ASN A 2 50.66 -39.65 25.65
CA ASN A 2 50.92 -38.99 24.37
C ASN A 2 49.87 -39.40 23.32
N LEU A 3 49.40 -38.41 22.54
CA LEU A 3 49.11 -38.36 21.08
C LEU A 3 48.13 -39.39 20.46
N PRO A 4 47.51 -39.15 19.27
CA PRO A 4 47.98 -38.33 18.12
C PRO A 4 46.96 -37.28 17.60
N ASN A 5 47.33 -36.13 17.01
CA ASN A 5 48.06 -35.82 15.78
C ASN A 5 47.41 -36.33 14.48
N TYR A 6 46.73 -35.43 13.76
CA TYR A 6 46.58 -35.50 12.31
C TYR A 6 46.64 -34.07 11.73
N GLN A 7 47.78 -33.76 11.12
CA GLN A 7 47.93 -32.71 10.11
C GLN A 7 47.66 -33.30 8.73
N ARG A 8 47.19 -32.46 7.79
CA ARG A 8 47.60 -32.29 6.37
C ARG A 8 46.46 -31.63 5.56
N PRO A 9 46.73 -30.99 4.41
CA PRO A 9 47.68 -29.89 4.19
C PRO A 9 47.05 -28.75 3.35
N PHE A 10 47.59 -27.53 3.52
CA PHE A 10 47.50 -26.49 2.50
C PHE A 10 48.24 -26.96 1.24
N LEU A 11 47.54 -26.99 0.10
CA LEU A 11 48.17 -27.02 -1.22
C LEU A 11 47.86 -25.70 -1.91
N ALA A 12 48.83 -24.80 -1.84
CA ALA A 12 48.98 -23.72 -2.78
C ALA A 12 49.26 -24.32 -4.16
N LEU A 13 48.41 -24.00 -5.14
CA LEU A 13 48.76 -24.13 -6.55
C LEU A 13 49.03 -22.73 -7.08
N SER A 14 50.31 -22.40 -7.18
CA SER A 14 50.83 -21.36 -8.06
C SER A 14 51.94 -21.98 -8.88
N CYS A 15 51.68 -22.20 -10.16
CA CYS A 15 52.70 -22.39 -11.19
C CYS A 15 52.17 -21.84 -12.53
N VAL A 16 52.42 -20.54 -12.65
CA VAL A 16 52.82 -19.74 -13.80
C VAL A 16 53.33 -20.48 -15.06
N LEU A 17 52.97 -19.91 -16.23
CA LEU A 17 53.50 -19.98 -17.61
C LEU A 17 52.96 -21.04 -18.60
N SER A 18 52.19 -20.56 -19.59
CA SER A 18 52.75 -20.33 -20.94
C SER A 18 51.84 -19.42 -21.77
N LEU A 19 52.40 -18.29 -22.22
CA LEU A 19 51.81 -17.51 -23.32
C LEU A 19 51.88 -18.37 -24.59
N SER A 20 50.72 -18.73 -25.11
CA SER A 20 50.53 -18.89 -26.55
C SER A 20 49.45 -17.90 -26.96
N LEU A 21 49.89 -16.83 -27.62
CA LEU A 21 49.04 -15.86 -28.29
C LEU A 21 48.28 -16.59 -29.40
N LEU A 22 46.97 -16.74 -29.26
CA LEU A 22 46.00 -16.88 -30.36
C LEU A 22 44.60 -16.49 -29.85
N GLY A 23 44.20 -15.25 -30.17
CA GLY A 23 42.83 -14.79 -30.39
C GLY A 23 41.75 -15.08 -29.33
N ALA A 24 41.55 -14.13 -28.42
CA ALA A 24 40.24 -13.47 -28.24
C ALA A 24 40.38 -12.40 -27.14
N CYS A 25 40.41 -11.12 -27.51
CA CYS A 25 39.94 -10.07 -26.61
C CYS A 25 38.44 -10.29 -26.42
N GLN A 26 38.07 -11.13 -25.47
CA GLN A 26 36.73 -11.10 -24.90
C GLN A 26 36.67 -9.80 -24.08
N THR A 27 35.94 -8.83 -24.60
CA THR A 27 35.67 -7.56 -23.94
C THR A 27 34.99 -7.84 -22.60
N LEU A 28 35.18 -6.94 -21.63
CA LEU A 28 34.54 -7.03 -20.31
C LEU A 28 33.01 -7.20 -20.40
N GLU A 29 32.41 -6.73 -21.50
CA GLU A 29 31.00 -6.93 -21.88
C GLU A 29 30.61 -8.40 -21.99
N SER A 30 31.47 -9.29 -22.55
CA SER A 30 31.11 -10.70 -22.69
C SER A 30 31.10 -11.46 -21.37
N PHE A 31 31.77 -10.94 -20.33
CA PHE A 31 31.70 -11.48 -18.98
C PHE A 31 30.43 -11.02 -18.25
N GLU A 32 29.98 -9.77 -18.46
CA GLU A 32 28.71 -9.27 -17.91
C GLU A 32 27.50 -9.96 -18.56
N ASP A 33 27.50 -10.13 -19.88
CA ASP A 33 26.46 -10.89 -20.59
C ASP A 33 26.41 -12.36 -20.15
N SER A 34 27.58 -12.97 -19.88
CA SER A 34 27.65 -14.34 -19.38
C SER A 34 27.26 -14.47 -17.91
N LEU A 35 27.41 -13.43 -17.09
CA LEU A 35 26.96 -13.39 -15.69
C LEU A 35 25.45 -13.17 -15.61
N ASN A 36 24.89 -12.31 -16.48
CA ASN A 36 23.44 -12.16 -16.63
C ASN A 36 22.82 -13.48 -17.10
N SER A 37 23.40 -14.15 -18.12
CA SER A 37 22.89 -15.45 -18.58
C SER A 37 23.03 -16.58 -17.55
N LEU A 38 24.07 -16.54 -16.69
CA LEU A 38 24.24 -17.49 -15.58
C LEU A 38 23.26 -17.23 -14.43
N ASN A 39 22.90 -15.97 -14.19
CA ASN A 39 21.83 -15.59 -13.25
C ASN A 39 20.45 -16.00 -13.78
N ASP A 40 20.20 -15.83 -15.08
CA ASP A 40 18.97 -16.25 -15.75
C ASP A 40 18.84 -17.78 -15.78
N GLY A 41 19.95 -18.51 -15.98
CA GLY A 41 19.98 -19.98 -15.96
C GLY A 41 19.85 -20.62 -14.58
N LEU A 42 20.19 -19.89 -13.49
CA LEU A 42 19.94 -20.36 -12.12
C LEU A 42 18.46 -20.27 -11.72
N GLY A 43 17.68 -19.39 -12.36
CA GLY A 43 16.23 -19.31 -12.20
C GLY A 43 15.48 -20.50 -12.81
N GLU A 44 16.06 -21.18 -13.80
CA GLU A 44 15.45 -22.33 -14.50
C GLU A 44 15.48 -23.63 -13.68
N TYR A 45 16.31 -23.69 -12.62
CA TYR A 45 16.46 -24.85 -11.73
C TYR A 45 15.93 -24.61 -10.31
N ALA A 46 15.42 -23.41 -9.99
CA ALA A 46 14.55 -23.28 -8.85
C ALA A 46 13.25 -24.02 -9.20
N GLU A 47 12.97 -25.14 -8.54
CA GLU A 47 11.67 -25.82 -8.68
C GLU A 47 10.58 -24.75 -8.60
N LYS A 48 9.84 -24.56 -9.70
CA LYS A 48 8.72 -23.63 -9.73
C LYS A 48 7.73 -24.14 -8.69
N THR A 49 7.73 -23.50 -7.52
CA THR A 49 6.84 -23.87 -6.42
C THR A 49 5.43 -23.89 -6.97
N GLU A 50 4.79 -25.05 -6.91
CA GLU A 50 3.43 -25.22 -7.39
C GLU A 50 2.52 -24.24 -6.66
N ASN A 51 1.76 -23.43 -7.41
CA ASN A 51 0.78 -22.54 -6.83
C ASN A 51 -0.43 -23.34 -6.36
N THR A 52 -0.60 -23.46 -5.06
CA THR A 52 -1.70 -24.20 -4.43
C THR A 52 -2.91 -23.32 -4.09
N GLY A 53 -2.85 -22.02 -4.36
CA GLY A 53 -3.94 -21.08 -4.08
C GLY A 53 -5.00 -20.97 -5.18
N PRO A 54 -5.92 -20.00 -5.05
CA PRO A 54 -7.00 -19.81 -5.99
C PRO A 54 -6.49 -19.39 -7.38
N ALA A 55 -7.04 -19.97 -8.44
CA ALA A 55 -6.75 -19.52 -9.79
C ALA A 55 -7.37 -18.13 -10.03
N LEU A 56 -6.52 -17.12 -10.20
CA LEU A 56 -6.94 -15.74 -10.46
C LEU A 56 -6.64 -15.33 -11.92
N PRO A 57 -7.56 -14.62 -12.60
CA PRO A 57 -7.29 -14.05 -13.92
C PRO A 57 -6.34 -12.85 -13.81
N PRO A 58 -5.54 -12.56 -14.86
CA PRO A 58 -4.58 -11.45 -14.84
C PRO A 58 -5.20 -10.14 -14.33
N ALA A 59 -4.60 -9.54 -13.31
CA ALA A 59 -5.16 -8.35 -12.68
C ALA A 59 -4.61 -7.07 -13.32
N SER A 60 -5.51 -6.22 -13.82
CA SER A 60 -5.15 -4.89 -14.30
C SER A 60 -4.76 -3.96 -13.16
N LEU A 61 -4.11 -2.84 -13.51
CA LEU A 61 -3.85 -1.76 -12.56
C LEU A 61 -5.14 -1.32 -11.84
N PRO A 62 -5.07 -1.06 -10.52
CA PRO A 62 -6.23 -0.63 -9.76
C PRO A 62 -6.67 0.78 -10.13
N GLU A 63 -7.96 1.05 -9.96
CA GLU A 63 -8.53 2.38 -10.09
C GLU A 63 -8.74 3.03 -8.72
N PHE A 64 -8.47 4.33 -8.63
CA PHE A 64 -8.62 5.11 -7.40
C PHE A 64 -9.40 6.39 -7.65
N GLY A 65 -10.13 6.83 -6.63
CA GLY A 65 -10.80 8.12 -6.58
C GLY A 65 -10.51 8.85 -5.28
N ILE A 66 -10.60 10.18 -5.32
CA ILE A 66 -10.40 11.04 -4.15
C ILE A 66 -11.33 10.58 -3.01
N GLY A 67 -10.74 10.42 -1.82
CA GLY A 67 -11.41 9.97 -0.62
C GLY A 67 -11.41 8.44 -0.42
N ASP A 68 -10.94 7.64 -1.38
CA ASP A 68 -10.70 6.22 -1.14
C ASP A 68 -9.73 6.04 0.01
N ALA A 69 -10.09 5.22 0.99
CA ALA A 69 -9.31 5.01 2.19
C ALA A 69 -9.14 3.53 2.53
N PHE A 70 -8.04 3.23 3.22
CA PHE A 70 -7.69 1.91 3.72
C PHE A 70 -7.14 2.08 5.15
N VAL A 71 -7.72 1.34 6.10
CA VAL A 71 -7.36 1.39 7.52
C VAL A 71 -6.89 0.02 7.94
N TYR A 72 -5.75 -0.02 8.62
CA TYR A 72 -5.09 -1.23 9.06
C TYR A 72 -5.11 -1.38 10.58
N ASP A 73 -4.95 -2.61 11.04
CA ASP A 73 -4.97 -3.04 12.45
C ASP A 73 -3.96 -2.32 13.34
N GLY A 74 -2.78 -1.95 12.82
CA GLY A 74 -1.79 -1.11 13.51
C GLY A 74 -2.20 0.36 13.69
N GLY A 75 -3.43 0.73 13.34
CA GLY A 75 -3.95 2.11 13.44
C GLY A 75 -3.57 3.02 12.26
N ARG A 76 -2.75 2.51 11.31
CA ARG A 76 -2.42 3.24 10.09
C ARG A 76 -3.65 3.40 9.21
N ALA A 77 -3.94 4.63 8.80
CA ALA A 77 -4.97 4.94 7.83
C ALA A 77 -4.36 5.75 6.69
N ILE A 78 -4.62 5.34 5.46
CA ILE A 78 -4.22 6.09 4.27
C ILE A 78 -5.42 6.41 3.40
N TYR A 79 -5.37 7.53 2.70
CA TYR A 79 -6.42 7.89 1.75
C TYR A 79 -5.88 8.66 0.55
N VAL A 80 -6.61 8.57 -0.56
CA VAL A 80 -6.34 9.33 -1.77
C VAL A 80 -6.78 10.77 -1.54
N ALA A 81 -5.80 11.67 -1.40
CA ALA A 81 -6.01 13.09 -1.18
C ALA A 81 -6.26 13.83 -2.49
N ASP A 82 -5.58 13.44 -3.57
CA ASP A 82 -5.68 14.08 -4.90
C ASP A 82 -5.23 13.13 -6.02
N ILE A 83 -5.59 13.45 -7.27
CA ILE A 83 -5.18 12.69 -8.47
C ILE A 83 -4.70 13.69 -9.54
N LYS A 84 -3.44 13.55 -9.96
CA LYS A 84 -2.77 14.44 -10.91
C LYS A 84 -2.31 13.63 -12.13
N GLY A 85 -3.21 13.45 -13.10
CA GLY A 85 -2.94 12.61 -14.27
C GLY A 85 -2.82 11.15 -13.88
N ASP A 86 -1.62 10.57 -14.04
CA ASP A 86 -1.28 9.20 -13.66
C ASP A 86 -0.78 9.06 -12.21
N ARG A 87 -0.56 10.19 -11.53
CA ARG A 87 -0.11 10.23 -10.13
C ARG A 87 -1.27 10.32 -9.15
N ILE A 88 -1.14 9.58 -8.08
CA ILE A 88 -2.06 9.53 -6.95
C ILE A 88 -1.35 10.13 -5.76
N VAL A 89 -1.92 11.19 -5.22
CA VAL A 89 -1.46 11.80 -3.97
C VAL A 89 -2.17 11.11 -2.83
N TRP A 90 -1.41 10.48 -1.96
CA TRP A 90 -1.89 9.82 -0.75
C TRP A 90 -1.54 10.67 0.46
N ASN A 91 -2.43 10.66 1.45
CA ASN A 91 -2.08 11.08 2.80
C ASN A 91 -1.96 9.83 3.68
N GLY A 92 -0.83 9.71 4.35
CA GLY A 92 -0.51 8.55 5.19
C GLY A 92 -0.76 8.75 6.68
N GLY A 93 -1.42 9.84 7.07
CA GLY A 93 -1.61 10.28 8.45
C GLY A 93 -0.86 11.59 8.75
N GLY A 94 -1.45 12.45 9.57
CA GLY A 94 -0.89 13.77 9.87
C GLY A 94 -0.64 14.59 8.59
N ASP A 95 0.55 15.17 8.50
CA ASP A 95 1.02 15.92 7.34
C ASP A 95 1.82 15.06 6.33
N TYR A 96 1.92 13.75 6.56
CA TYR A 96 2.62 12.85 5.64
C TYR A 96 1.84 12.72 4.33
N LEU A 97 2.42 13.25 3.26
CA LEU A 97 1.94 13.16 1.89
C LEU A 97 2.94 12.39 1.05
N PHE A 98 2.44 11.53 0.18
CA PHE A 98 3.28 10.80 -0.77
C PHE A 98 2.58 10.59 -2.11
N GLU A 99 3.33 10.66 -3.20
CA GLU A 99 2.84 10.45 -4.56
C GLU A 99 3.30 9.10 -5.11
N MET A 100 2.38 8.35 -5.71
CA MET A 100 2.66 7.08 -6.40
C MET A 100 1.89 7.02 -7.70
N THR A 101 2.25 6.10 -8.60
CA THR A 101 1.35 5.76 -9.71
C THR A 101 0.25 4.81 -9.23
N ARG A 102 -0.62 4.32 -10.13
CA ARG A 102 -1.56 3.23 -9.83
C ARG A 102 -0.83 1.92 -9.47
N ASP A 103 0.39 1.74 -9.97
CA ASP A 103 1.26 0.66 -9.51
C ASP A 103 1.83 1.03 -8.13
N PHE A 104 1.26 0.40 -7.09
CA PHE A 104 1.69 0.60 -5.71
C PHE A 104 2.94 -0.23 -5.34
N THR A 105 3.44 -1.08 -6.24
CA THR A 105 4.68 -1.87 -6.06
C THR A 105 5.91 -1.08 -6.46
N GLY A 106 5.73 -0.06 -7.31
CA GLY A 106 6.75 0.89 -7.71
C GLY A 106 7.18 1.84 -6.57
N PRO A 107 8.18 2.71 -6.85
CA PRO A 107 8.68 3.65 -5.85
C PRO A 107 7.65 4.72 -5.50
N ILE A 108 7.75 5.25 -4.29
CA ILE A 108 7.15 6.54 -3.93
C ILE A 108 7.89 7.63 -4.70
N LEU A 109 7.18 8.34 -5.59
CA LEU A 109 7.75 9.31 -6.52
C LEU A 109 8.11 10.63 -5.85
N ASP A 110 7.33 11.04 -4.87
CA ASP A 110 7.52 12.24 -4.08
C ASP A 110 6.95 11.97 -2.68
N TRP A 111 7.59 12.47 -1.64
CA TRP A 111 7.04 12.40 -0.29
C TRP A 111 7.53 13.54 0.59
N SER A 112 6.71 13.89 1.57
CA SER A 112 7.09 14.84 2.62
C SER A 112 6.32 14.61 3.91
N TYR A 113 6.96 14.85 5.04
CA TYR A 113 6.33 14.92 6.37
C TYR A 113 7.16 15.82 7.29
N THR A 114 6.59 16.20 8.43
CA THR A 114 7.29 16.90 9.52
C THR A 114 7.64 15.89 10.61
N ASP A 115 8.92 15.82 10.99
CA ASP A 115 9.37 14.91 12.04
C ASP A 115 9.13 15.48 13.45
N GLU A 116 9.50 14.72 14.48
CA GLU A 116 9.31 15.09 15.89
C GLU A 116 10.09 16.36 16.31
N GLU A 117 11.09 16.77 15.51
CA GLU A 117 11.91 17.96 15.73
C GLU A 117 11.38 19.18 14.94
N ASP A 118 10.15 19.10 14.42
CA ASP A 118 9.51 20.13 13.57
C ASP A 118 10.29 20.40 12.26
N GLN A 119 11.04 19.40 11.78
CA GLN A 119 11.81 19.49 10.55
C GLN A 119 11.06 18.86 9.38
N LYS A 120 10.94 19.62 8.29
CA LYS A 120 10.32 19.13 7.06
C LYS A 120 11.26 18.17 6.32
N ARG A 121 10.96 16.89 6.38
CA ARG A 121 11.61 15.84 5.59
C ARG A 121 10.95 15.71 4.24
N SER A 122 11.74 15.49 3.20
CA SER A 122 11.22 15.21 1.86
C SER A 122 12.20 14.39 1.03
N GLY A 123 11.67 13.71 0.02
CA GLY A 123 12.45 12.97 -0.95
C GLY A 123 11.64 12.68 -2.19
N SER A 124 12.31 12.17 -3.21
CA SER A 124 11.69 11.83 -4.49
C SER A 124 12.35 10.61 -5.10
N ALA A 125 11.68 10.00 -6.08
CA ALA A 125 12.26 8.94 -6.88
C ALA A 125 11.80 9.01 -8.33
N THR A 126 12.67 8.56 -9.22
CA THR A 126 12.37 8.41 -10.65
C THR A 126 12.72 7.00 -11.10
N LEU A 127 11.94 6.48 -12.05
CA LEU A 127 12.27 5.24 -12.74
C LEU A 127 13.41 5.49 -13.73
N LYS A 128 14.40 4.61 -13.73
CA LYS A 128 15.48 4.62 -14.73
C LYS A 128 14.99 4.02 -16.05
N ALA A 129 15.65 4.38 -17.15
CA ALA A 129 15.38 3.76 -18.44
C ALA A 129 15.64 2.24 -18.37
N GLY A 130 14.76 1.47 -19.00
CA GLY A 130 14.81 0.00 -18.96
C GLY A 130 14.17 -0.63 -17.72
N SER A 131 13.60 0.15 -16.81
CA SER A 131 12.79 -0.40 -15.72
C SER A 131 11.53 -1.07 -16.26
N GLU A 132 11.29 -2.28 -15.77
CA GLU A 132 10.12 -3.08 -16.10
C GLU A 132 8.91 -2.73 -15.24
N ASN A 133 7.78 -3.39 -15.49
CA ASN A 133 6.53 -3.22 -14.75
C ASN A 133 5.89 -4.60 -14.51
N ILE A 134 5.50 -4.89 -13.27
CA ILE A 134 4.90 -6.17 -12.87
C ILE A 134 3.41 -6.29 -13.28
N TRP A 135 2.82 -5.22 -13.83
CA TRP A 135 1.40 -5.19 -14.20
C TRP A 135 1.19 -5.43 -15.70
N PRO A 136 0.12 -6.14 -16.12
CA PRO A 136 -0.90 -6.79 -15.27
C PRO A 136 -0.31 -7.95 -14.45
N LEU A 137 -0.84 -8.16 -13.25
CA LEU A 137 -0.32 -9.20 -12.35
C LEU A 137 -0.77 -10.59 -12.80
N GLU A 138 0.19 -11.49 -12.96
CA GLU A 138 0.00 -12.91 -13.19
C GLU A 138 0.90 -13.74 -12.26
N TYR A 139 0.45 -14.95 -11.90
CA TYR A 139 1.28 -15.85 -11.11
C TYR A 139 2.54 -16.25 -11.89
N GLY A 140 3.70 -16.12 -11.23
CA GLY A 140 5.01 -16.40 -11.80
C GLY A 140 5.68 -15.20 -12.44
N ASP A 141 5.05 -14.02 -12.44
CA ASP A 141 5.68 -12.80 -12.92
C ASP A 141 6.94 -12.48 -12.12
N HIS A 142 7.93 -11.95 -12.84
CA HIS A 142 9.22 -11.53 -12.30
C HIS A 142 9.71 -10.33 -13.11
N VAL A 143 10.03 -9.24 -12.43
CA VAL A 143 10.52 -8.01 -13.08
C VAL A 143 11.61 -7.34 -12.26
N ARG A 144 12.47 -6.58 -12.95
CA ARG A 144 13.43 -5.69 -12.31
C ARG A 144 13.08 -4.23 -12.52
N ILE A 145 12.95 -3.49 -11.42
CA ILE A 145 12.65 -2.06 -11.43
C ILE A 145 13.89 -1.32 -10.93
N SER A 146 14.43 -0.41 -11.74
CA SER A 146 15.58 0.42 -11.34
C SER A 146 15.12 1.85 -11.06
N THR A 147 15.59 2.43 -9.96
CA THR A 147 15.20 3.77 -9.53
C THR A 147 16.41 4.63 -9.20
N ARG A 148 16.25 5.95 -9.38
CA ARG A 148 17.13 6.96 -8.80
C ARG A 148 16.32 7.73 -7.78
N SER A 149 16.73 7.64 -6.51
CA SER A 149 16.06 8.25 -5.38
C SER A 149 16.88 9.43 -4.85
N SER A 150 16.20 10.40 -4.25
CA SER A 150 16.82 11.53 -3.59
C SER A 150 16.16 11.83 -2.25
N ASN A 151 16.97 12.25 -1.28
CA ASN A 151 16.49 12.77 0.00
C ASN A 151 17.07 14.17 0.20
N THR A 152 16.24 15.09 0.69
CA THR A 152 16.65 16.46 1.00
C THR A 152 16.95 16.57 2.49
N ASP A 153 18.15 17.02 2.84
CA ASP A 153 18.51 17.35 4.21
C ASP A 153 17.65 18.53 4.70
N PRO A 154 16.93 18.39 5.82
CA PRO A 154 16.00 19.43 6.26
C PRO A 154 16.69 20.69 6.82
N VAL A 155 17.97 20.61 7.20
CA VAL A 155 18.73 21.71 7.80
C VAL A 155 19.54 22.45 6.73
N THR A 156 20.27 21.71 5.90
CA THR A 156 21.17 22.30 4.89
C THR A 156 20.50 22.49 3.53
N GLY A 157 19.41 21.76 3.26
CA GLY A 157 18.79 21.68 1.94
C GLY A 157 19.60 20.88 0.92
N GLU A 158 20.67 20.21 1.34
CA GLU A 158 21.49 19.37 0.46
C GLU A 158 20.71 18.14 -0.02
N VAL A 159 20.80 17.86 -1.31
CA VAL A 159 20.11 16.72 -1.93
C VAL A 159 21.08 15.56 -2.09
N ASN A 160 20.79 14.44 -1.43
CA ASN A 160 21.55 13.21 -1.53
C ASN A 160 20.86 12.26 -2.50
N GLU A 161 21.51 11.95 -3.63
CA GLU A 161 20.99 11.03 -4.63
C GLU A 161 21.67 9.66 -4.58
N TYR A 162 20.90 8.61 -4.87
CA TYR A 162 21.40 7.25 -4.92
C TYR A 162 20.55 6.37 -5.84
N ASP A 163 21.21 5.40 -6.47
CA ASP A 163 20.57 4.39 -7.31
C ASP A 163 20.15 3.18 -6.48
N GLN A 164 18.97 2.65 -6.76
CA GLN A 164 18.47 1.40 -6.19
C GLN A 164 17.86 0.53 -7.28
N TRP A 165 17.67 -0.74 -6.97
CA TRP A 165 16.78 -1.59 -7.77
C TRP A 165 15.93 -2.45 -6.87
N LEU A 166 14.78 -2.85 -7.42
CA LEU A 166 13.85 -3.79 -6.85
C LEU A 166 13.77 -5.00 -7.78
N THR A 167 13.72 -6.17 -7.18
CA THR A 167 13.29 -7.39 -7.86
C THR A 167 11.92 -7.73 -7.32
N CYS A 168 10.91 -7.69 -8.18
CA CYS A 168 9.52 -7.96 -7.82
C CYS A 168 9.06 -9.27 -8.45
N THR A 169 8.31 -10.06 -7.69
CA THR A 169 7.77 -11.35 -8.13
C THR A 169 6.35 -11.58 -7.66
N VAL A 170 5.61 -12.44 -8.36
CA VAL A 170 4.30 -12.94 -7.95
C VAL A 170 4.40 -14.45 -7.68
N PRO A 171 4.98 -14.87 -6.55
CA PRO A 171 5.31 -16.28 -6.30
C PRO A 171 4.10 -17.17 -6.04
N ALA A 172 2.93 -16.62 -5.72
CA ALA A 172 1.74 -17.41 -5.41
C ALA A 172 0.46 -16.57 -5.51
N THR A 173 -0.67 -17.26 -5.47
CA THR A 173 -1.96 -16.70 -5.07
C THR A 173 -2.37 -17.33 -3.74
N GLU A 174 -3.13 -16.63 -2.91
CA GLU A 174 -3.59 -17.15 -1.62
C GLU A 174 -5.00 -16.61 -1.29
N THR A 175 -5.86 -17.45 -0.70
CA THR A 175 -7.07 -16.99 -0.03
C THR A 175 -6.72 -16.69 1.42
N ILE A 176 -6.86 -15.44 1.87
CA ILE A 176 -6.51 -15.04 3.23
C ILE A 176 -7.69 -14.37 3.95
N GLU A 177 -7.76 -14.57 5.26
CA GLU A 177 -8.71 -13.91 6.16
C GLU A 177 -7.99 -12.81 6.93
N VAL A 178 -8.53 -11.60 6.90
CA VAL A 178 -8.10 -10.41 7.66
C VAL A 178 -9.32 -9.82 8.37
N PRO A 179 -9.17 -8.85 9.30
CA PRO A 179 -10.32 -8.27 9.99
C PRO A 179 -11.41 -7.69 9.07
N ALA A 180 -11.04 -7.21 7.88
CA ALA A 180 -11.97 -6.69 6.88
C ALA A 180 -12.74 -7.76 6.08
N GLY A 181 -12.38 -9.05 6.20
CA GLY A 181 -13.02 -10.16 5.48
C GLY A 181 -12.04 -11.18 4.91
N THR A 182 -12.56 -12.05 4.05
CA THR A 182 -11.79 -13.08 3.33
C THR A 182 -11.62 -12.68 1.87
N PHE A 183 -10.40 -12.78 1.34
CA PHE A 183 -10.05 -12.31 0.01
C PHE A 183 -9.21 -13.34 -0.74
N ASP A 184 -9.47 -13.51 -2.03
CA ASP A 184 -8.52 -14.15 -2.94
C ASP A 184 -7.50 -13.12 -3.41
N THR A 185 -6.22 -13.45 -3.26
CA THR A 185 -5.13 -12.49 -3.41
C THR A 185 -3.99 -12.99 -4.28
N TYR A 186 -3.31 -12.05 -4.94
CA TYR A 186 -1.95 -12.25 -5.43
C TYR A 186 -0.97 -11.95 -4.31
N VAL A 187 -0.02 -12.85 -4.11
CA VAL A 187 1.13 -12.60 -3.25
C VAL A 187 2.19 -11.93 -4.10
N ILE A 188 2.52 -10.68 -3.80
CA ILE A 188 3.55 -9.90 -4.49
C ILE A 188 4.71 -9.70 -3.54
N GLU A 189 5.93 -10.03 -3.96
CA GLU A 189 7.14 -9.82 -3.17
C GLU A 189 8.14 -8.97 -3.93
N CYS A 190 8.49 -7.79 -3.40
CA CYS A 190 9.53 -6.93 -3.93
C CYS A 190 10.69 -6.80 -2.95
N SER A 191 11.88 -7.20 -3.37
CA SER A 191 13.13 -7.04 -2.63
C SER A 191 13.92 -5.85 -3.15
N ARG A 192 14.21 -4.87 -2.29
CA ARG A 192 14.96 -3.65 -2.61
C ARG A 192 16.44 -3.82 -2.26
N TYR A 193 17.29 -3.40 -3.19
CA TYR A 193 18.74 -3.43 -3.07
C TYR A 193 19.34 -2.04 -3.29
N TYR A 194 20.35 -1.71 -2.49
CA TYR A 194 21.23 -0.57 -2.73
C TYR A 194 22.64 -1.07 -2.94
N LYS A 195 23.18 -0.85 -4.15
CA LYS A 195 24.31 -1.63 -4.65
C LYS A 195 23.99 -3.12 -4.41
N GLN A 196 24.97 -3.96 -4.09
CA GLN A 196 24.75 -5.40 -3.92
C GLN A 196 24.10 -5.78 -2.57
N TRP A 197 23.73 -4.82 -1.74
CA TRP A 197 23.18 -5.10 -0.41
C TRP A 197 21.67 -5.08 -0.42
N TRP A 198 21.08 -6.18 0.07
CA TRP A 198 19.67 -6.24 0.39
C TRP A 198 19.34 -5.22 1.50
N MET A 199 18.23 -4.50 1.32
CA MET A 199 17.80 -3.43 2.22
C MET A 199 16.46 -3.74 2.87
N GLN A 200 15.52 -4.25 2.08
CA GLN A 200 14.14 -4.42 2.50
C GLN A 200 13.46 -5.42 1.58
N THR A 201 12.59 -6.26 2.12
CA THR A 201 11.58 -6.98 1.33
C THR A 201 10.20 -6.50 1.73
N THR A 202 9.34 -6.23 0.77
CA THR A 202 7.93 -5.97 1.01
C THR A 202 7.09 -7.00 0.31
N LYS A 203 6.22 -7.64 1.08
CA LYS A 203 5.26 -8.62 0.63
C LYS A 203 3.87 -8.03 0.77
N TRP A 204 3.10 -8.02 -0.31
CA TRP A 204 1.70 -7.59 -0.32
C TRP A 204 0.81 -8.76 -0.71
N TRP A 205 -0.33 -8.87 -0.03
CA TRP A 205 -1.45 -9.70 -0.49
C TRP A 205 -2.44 -8.77 -1.16
N TYR A 206 -2.33 -8.65 -2.49
CA TYR A 206 -3.16 -7.80 -3.32
C TYR A 206 -4.48 -8.49 -3.65
N ALA A 207 -5.61 -7.88 -3.29
CA ALA A 207 -6.94 -8.36 -3.63
C ALA A 207 -7.49 -7.59 -4.85
N PRO A 208 -7.59 -8.22 -6.04
CA PRO A 208 -8.10 -7.54 -7.23
C PRO A 208 -9.53 -7.01 -7.05
N GLU A 209 -10.36 -7.67 -6.24
CA GLU A 209 -11.76 -7.27 -6.01
C GLU A 209 -11.92 -5.88 -5.38
N ILE A 210 -10.97 -5.45 -4.54
CA ILE A 210 -10.95 -4.11 -3.92
C ILE A 210 -9.89 -3.18 -4.53
N GLY A 211 -9.05 -3.70 -5.41
CA GLY A 211 -7.99 -2.93 -6.08
C GLY A 211 -6.88 -2.45 -5.15
N PHE A 212 -6.62 -3.14 -4.04
CA PHE A 212 -5.50 -2.81 -3.16
C PHE A 212 -5.08 -4.00 -2.28
N TYR A 213 -4.02 -3.83 -1.49
CA TYR A 213 -3.55 -4.88 -0.61
C TYR A 213 -4.35 -4.94 0.69
N VAL A 214 -4.68 -6.18 1.09
CA VAL A 214 -5.40 -6.48 2.34
C VAL A 214 -4.46 -6.86 3.47
N LYS A 215 -3.21 -7.23 3.14
CA LYS A 215 -2.12 -7.46 4.08
C LYS A 215 -0.80 -6.99 3.50
N ARG A 216 0.10 -6.49 4.35
CA ARG A 216 1.47 -6.16 3.95
C ARG A 216 2.47 -6.50 5.04
N ASP A 217 3.50 -7.25 4.66
CA ASP A 217 4.66 -7.51 5.50
C ASP A 217 5.87 -6.75 4.97
N ARG A 218 6.70 -6.24 5.87
CA ARG A 218 7.96 -5.58 5.58
C ARG A 218 9.05 -6.13 6.47
N SER A 219 10.10 -6.63 5.85
CA SER A 219 11.34 -6.98 6.53
C SER A 219 12.47 -6.07 6.07
N TRP A 220 13.44 -5.84 6.95
CA TRP A 220 14.52 -4.88 6.76
C TRP A 220 15.87 -5.51 7.06
N ASN A 221 16.93 -4.99 6.45
CA ASN A 221 18.29 -5.36 6.80
C ASN A 221 18.72 -4.84 8.18
N SER A 222 18.00 -3.85 8.69
CA SER A 222 18.11 -3.31 10.05
C SER A 222 16.77 -2.71 10.45
N GLY A 223 16.35 -2.95 11.69
CA GLY A 223 15.05 -2.51 12.21
C GLY A 223 14.15 -3.69 12.55
N GLU A 224 12.93 -3.39 12.98
CA GLU A 224 11.92 -4.38 13.28
C GLU A 224 11.06 -4.67 12.04
N ASP A 225 10.71 -5.94 11.87
CA ASP A 225 9.74 -6.34 10.86
C ASP A 225 8.36 -5.78 11.22
N HIS A 226 7.60 -5.41 10.20
CA HIS A 226 6.29 -4.80 10.36
C HIS A 226 5.27 -5.54 9.51
N SER A 227 4.11 -5.85 10.10
CA SER A 227 2.96 -6.42 9.42
C SER A 227 1.75 -5.52 9.63
N GLU A 228 0.86 -5.46 8.65
CA GLU A 228 -0.42 -4.77 8.77
C GLU A 228 -1.51 -5.54 8.01
N GLU A 229 -2.69 -5.64 8.62
CA GLU A 229 -3.87 -6.30 8.07
C GLU A 229 -5.05 -5.32 7.97
N LEU A 230 -5.80 -5.40 6.87
CA LEU A 230 -6.87 -4.47 6.57
C LEU A 230 -8.05 -4.67 7.52
N VAL A 231 -8.55 -3.57 8.10
CA VAL A 231 -9.69 -3.53 9.01
C VAL A 231 -10.92 -2.96 8.31
N THR A 232 -10.75 -1.89 7.54
CA THR A 232 -11.84 -1.31 6.77
C THR A 232 -11.30 -0.58 5.54
N TYR A 233 -12.14 -0.46 4.52
CA TYR A 233 -11.78 0.11 3.23
C TYR A 233 -12.97 0.80 2.58
N GLY A 234 -12.71 1.72 1.66
CA GLY A 234 -13.72 2.44 0.89
C GLY A 234 -13.70 3.94 1.13
N PRO A 235 -14.65 4.69 0.54
CA PRO A 235 -14.65 6.14 0.61
C PRO A 235 -14.78 6.63 2.05
N ALA A 236 -13.82 7.42 2.52
CA ALA A 236 -13.85 8.04 3.85
C ALA A 236 -14.73 9.29 3.84
N PRO A 237 -15.79 9.38 4.68
CA PRO A 237 -16.79 10.45 4.63
C PRO A 237 -16.22 11.88 4.72
N ALA A 238 -15.15 12.08 5.49
CA ALA A 238 -14.51 13.39 5.66
C ALA A 238 -13.51 13.73 4.54
N LYS A 239 -13.19 12.78 3.67
CA LYS A 239 -12.12 12.88 2.65
C LYS A 239 -12.63 12.80 1.20
N ILE A 240 -13.91 12.47 1.00
CA ILE A 240 -14.56 12.59 -0.32
C ILE A 240 -14.69 14.05 -0.75
N ALA A 241 -14.95 14.30 -2.04
CA ALA A 241 -15.13 15.64 -2.58
C ALA A 241 -16.24 16.43 -1.86
N LYS A 242 -16.09 17.76 -1.74
CA LYS A 242 -17.02 18.62 -0.99
C LYS A 242 -18.48 18.48 -1.45
N SER A 243 -18.73 18.40 -2.75
CA SER A 243 -20.08 18.17 -3.28
C SER A 243 -20.71 16.85 -2.82
N ALA A 244 -19.89 15.80 -2.68
CA ALA A 244 -20.31 14.51 -2.15
C ALA A 244 -20.52 14.56 -0.63
N GLN A 245 -19.69 15.30 0.12
CA GLN A 245 -19.93 15.55 1.55
C GLN A 245 -21.25 16.28 1.78
N ASP A 246 -21.56 17.29 0.96
CA ASP A 246 -22.80 18.04 1.06
C ASP A 246 -24.02 17.17 0.70
N LEU A 247 -23.88 16.27 -0.28
CA LEU A 247 -24.92 15.28 -0.60
C LEU A 247 -25.12 14.29 0.55
N LEU A 248 -24.02 13.80 1.14
CA LEU A 248 -24.07 12.90 2.29
C LEU A 248 -24.80 13.57 3.46
N ALA A 249 -24.42 14.78 3.83
CA ALA A 249 -25.05 15.54 4.92
C ALA A 249 -26.56 15.71 4.69
N ARG A 250 -26.97 16.10 3.47
CA ARG A 250 -28.41 16.20 3.13
C ARG A 250 -29.12 14.86 3.21
N THR A 251 -28.48 13.78 2.76
CA THR A 251 -29.04 12.42 2.80
C THR A 251 -29.24 11.97 4.24
N VAL A 252 -28.29 12.26 5.12
CA VAL A 252 -28.41 12.02 6.57
C VAL A 252 -29.59 12.79 7.15
N GLN A 253 -29.68 14.10 6.91
CA GLN A 253 -30.80 14.92 7.42
C GLN A 253 -32.15 14.35 7.00
N GLN A 254 -32.32 14.08 5.70
CA GLN A 254 -33.58 13.53 5.17
C GLN A 254 -33.90 12.15 5.76
N SER A 255 -32.90 11.26 5.82
CA SER A 255 -33.09 9.91 6.35
C SER A 255 -33.53 9.93 7.81
N LEU A 256 -32.91 10.78 8.63
CA LEU A 256 -33.22 10.85 10.05
C LEU A 256 -34.55 11.55 10.32
N GLU A 257 -34.98 12.46 9.45
CA GLU A 257 -36.27 13.15 9.57
C GLU A 257 -37.45 12.28 9.13
N THR A 258 -37.33 11.52 8.03
CA THR A 258 -38.50 10.90 7.38
C THR A 258 -38.55 9.38 7.41
N ASN A 259 -37.42 8.69 7.50
CA ASN A 259 -37.41 7.22 7.36
C ASN A 259 -37.63 6.52 8.70
N ASN A 260 -38.34 5.39 8.67
CA ASN A 260 -38.40 4.50 9.84
C ASN A 260 -37.04 3.82 10.06
N SER A 261 -36.85 3.25 11.25
CA SER A 261 -35.69 2.41 11.50
C SER A 261 -35.72 1.16 10.59
N GLY A 262 -34.59 0.87 9.95
CA GLY A 262 -34.45 -0.19 8.94
C GLY A 262 -34.63 0.28 7.50
N ASP A 263 -35.29 1.42 7.26
CA ASP A 263 -35.54 1.93 5.91
C ASP A 263 -34.37 2.81 5.44
N ALA A 264 -33.59 2.31 4.48
CA ALA A 264 -32.45 3.04 3.92
C ALA A 264 -32.92 4.21 3.02
N LYS A 265 -32.31 5.38 3.21
CA LYS A 265 -32.29 6.46 2.22
C LYS A 265 -31.03 6.34 1.39
N THR A 266 -31.18 6.31 0.05
CA THR A 266 -30.04 6.24 -0.87
C THR A 266 -29.89 7.51 -1.69
N ALA A 267 -28.65 7.79 -2.09
CA ALA A 267 -28.29 8.85 -3.02
C ALA A 267 -27.00 8.46 -3.75
N SER A 268 -26.78 9.01 -4.94
CA SER A 268 -25.57 8.74 -5.73
C SER A 268 -25.03 10.02 -6.35
N ILE A 269 -23.70 10.10 -6.50
CA ILE A 269 -23.01 11.16 -7.22
C ILE A 269 -21.77 10.61 -7.92
N GLY A 270 -21.74 10.69 -9.25
CA GLY A 270 -20.69 10.05 -10.04
C GLY A 270 -20.66 8.54 -9.78
N ALA A 271 -19.52 8.02 -9.33
CA ALA A 271 -19.32 6.62 -8.98
C ALA A 271 -19.49 6.33 -7.48
N LEU A 272 -19.93 7.31 -6.68
CA LEU A 272 -20.18 7.14 -5.25
C LEU A 272 -21.66 6.91 -5.00
N ASP A 273 -21.97 5.79 -4.36
CA ASP A 273 -23.27 5.48 -3.79
C ASP A 273 -23.23 5.71 -2.28
N ILE A 274 -24.32 6.25 -1.75
CA ILE A 274 -24.54 6.57 -0.35
C ILE A 274 -25.81 5.87 0.10
N ALA A 275 -25.74 5.15 1.22
CA ALA A 275 -26.89 4.64 1.94
C ALA A 275 -26.86 5.09 3.39
N VAL A 276 -27.99 5.60 3.89
CA VAL A 276 -28.17 5.98 5.29
C VAL A 276 -29.39 5.24 5.83
N THR A 277 -29.19 4.42 6.85
CA THR A 277 -30.24 3.57 7.44
C THR A 277 -30.38 3.90 8.92
N PRO A 278 -31.47 4.53 9.36
CA PRO A 278 -31.72 4.71 10.78
C PRO A 278 -31.85 3.35 11.46
N LEU A 279 -31.26 3.18 12.63
CA LEU A 279 -31.22 1.90 13.35
C LEU A 279 -32.09 1.95 14.60
N LYS A 280 -31.93 3.01 15.40
CA LYS A 280 -32.64 3.16 16.67
C LYS A 280 -33.03 4.62 16.86
N THR A 281 -34.19 4.83 17.47
CA THR A 281 -34.65 6.14 17.93
C THR A 281 -34.83 6.11 19.44
N VAL A 282 -34.32 7.12 20.13
CA VAL A 282 -34.47 7.30 21.57
C VAL A 282 -34.88 8.75 21.85
N GLN A 283 -35.57 8.96 22.97
CA GLN A 283 -35.82 10.29 23.50
C GLN A 283 -35.02 10.43 24.79
N THR A 284 -34.26 11.50 24.94
CA THR A 284 -33.54 11.80 26.18
C THR A 284 -34.50 12.26 27.27
N ASP A 285 -34.05 12.29 28.53
CA ASP A 285 -34.85 12.80 29.65
C ASP A 285 -35.25 14.27 29.48
N LYS A 286 -34.54 15.02 28.63
CA LYS A 286 -34.84 16.41 28.27
C LYS A 286 -35.84 16.53 27.10
N GLY A 287 -36.38 15.41 26.62
CA GLY A 287 -37.34 15.37 25.51
C GLY A 287 -36.71 15.44 24.12
N VAL A 288 -35.38 15.43 24.00
CA VAL A 288 -34.67 15.52 22.72
C VAL A 288 -34.65 14.15 22.03
N TRP A 289 -35.03 14.12 20.76
CA TRP A 289 -34.97 12.90 19.94
C TRP A 289 -33.56 12.68 19.41
N CYS A 290 -33.00 11.50 19.64
CA CYS A 290 -31.72 11.07 19.08
C CYS A 290 -31.90 9.78 18.30
N ARG A 291 -31.13 9.63 17.23
CA ARG A 291 -31.15 8.45 16.37
C ARG A 291 -29.74 7.92 16.13
N THR A 292 -29.57 6.62 16.27
CA THR A 292 -28.41 5.94 15.72
C THR A 292 -28.71 5.54 14.28
N TYR A 293 -27.72 5.60 13.41
CA TYR A 293 -27.85 5.25 12.01
C TYR A 293 -26.59 4.59 11.48
N ARG A 294 -26.76 3.73 10.48
CA ARG A 294 -25.68 3.22 9.65
C ARG A 294 -25.52 4.11 8.43
N GLN A 295 -24.29 4.45 8.12
CA GLN A 295 -23.90 5.15 6.91
C GLN A 295 -22.97 4.25 6.11
N GLU A 296 -23.30 4.02 4.85
CA GLU A 296 -22.52 3.19 3.93
C GLU A 296 -22.17 4.02 2.68
N LEU A 297 -20.88 4.06 2.35
CA LEU A 297 -20.36 4.73 1.16
C LEU A 297 -19.69 3.66 0.29
N THR A 298 -20.17 3.51 -0.94
CA THR A 298 -19.65 2.52 -1.88
C THR A 298 -19.14 3.20 -3.14
N ALA A 299 -17.91 2.89 -3.52
CA ALA A 299 -17.36 3.27 -4.82
C ALA A 299 -16.29 2.26 -5.24
N ARG A 300 -16.22 1.92 -6.54
CA ARG A 300 -15.18 1.05 -7.10
C ARG A 300 -15.00 -0.24 -6.29
N ASN A 301 -16.11 -0.94 -6.05
CA ASN A 301 -16.23 -2.18 -5.26
C ASN A 301 -15.72 -2.11 -3.81
N ARG A 302 -15.57 -0.89 -3.28
CA ARG A 302 -15.14 -0.68 -1.89
C ARG A 302 -16.25 -0.01 -1.12
N THR A 303 -16.60 -0.59 0.03
CA THR A 303 -17.69 -0.10 0.88
C THR A 303 -17.16 0.17 2.27
N SER A 304 -17.23 1.44 2.69
CA SER A 304 -17.01 1.82 4.08
C SER A 304 -18.36 1.87 4.80
N SER A 305 -18.42 1.37 6.03
CA SER A 305 -19.63 1.36 6.87
C SER A 305 -19.32 1.98 8.23
N GLN A 306 -20.11 2.94 8.66
CA GLN A 306 -19.98 3.57 9.98
C GLN A 306 -21.33 3.60 10.69
N ILE A 307 -21.32 3.34 12.00
CA ILE A 307 -22.47 3.57 12.88
C ILE A 307 -22.23 4.89 13.61
N LYS A 308 -23.22 5.79 13.54
CA LYS A 308 -23.17 7.13 14.12
C LYS A 308 -24.45 7.44 14.90
N SER A 309 -24.39 8.47 15.73
CA SER A 309 -25.52 9.03 16.47
C SER A 309 -25.73 10.49 16.10
N ALA A 310 -26.99 10.92 16.02
CA ALA A 310 -27.35 12.32 15.89
C ALA A 310 -28.58 12.66 16.72
N CYS A 311 -28.63 13.87 17.27
CA CYS A 311 -29.77 14.39 18.03
C CYS A 311 -30.43 15.55 17.28
N ARG A 312 -31.76 15.64 17.35
CA ARG A 312 -32.54 16.69 16.71
C ARG A 312 -32.46 17.98 17.52
N THR A 313 -31.95 19.03 16.89
CA THR A 313 -31.97 20.42 17.38
C THR A 313 -32.91 21.27 16.51
N ASP A 314 -33.01 22.57 16.76
CA ASP A 314 -33.76 23.49 15.89
C ASP A 314 -33.15 23.59 14.48
N ASP A 315 -31.84 23.43 14.36
CA ASP A 315 -31.07 23.55 13.11
C ASP A 315 -31.01 22.25 12.28
N GLY A 316 -31.50 21.14 12.81
CA GLY A 316 -31.46 19.84 12.14
C GLY A 316 -30.99 18.71 13.06
N TRP A 317 -30.60 17.58 12.46
CA TRP A 317 -29.92 16.50 13.17
C TRP A 317 -28.43 16.83 13.31
N VAL A 318 -27.95 17.04 14.53
CA VAL A 318 -26.55 17.33 14.82
C VAL A 318 -25.87 16.06 15.31
N LEU A 319 -24.68 15.75 14.77
CA LEU A 319 -23.90 14.57 15.17
C LEU A 319 -23.46 14.72 16.62
N GLU A 320 -23.51 13.63 17.38
CA GLU A 320 -23.13 13.65 18.81
C GLU A 320 -21.66 14.08 19.01
N ASP A 321 -20.77 13.72 18.07
CA ASP A 321 -19.36 14.13 18.07
C ASP A 321 -19.15 15.65 17.89
N ASP A 322 -20.16 16.37 17.38
CA ASP A 322 -20.14 17.82 17.14
C ASP A 322 -20.96 18.60 18.18
N VAL A 323 -21.56 17.93 19.17
CA VAL A 323 -22.26 18.61 20.28
C VAL A 323 -21.19 19.19 21.20
N PRO A 324 -21.07 20.52 21.35
CA PRO A 324 -20.18 21.09 22.35
C PRO A 324 -20.60 20.52 23.71
N ASP A 325 -19.63 20.07 24.50
CA ASP A 325 -19.87 19.55 25.83
C ASP A 325 -20.58 20.65 26.66
N LEU A 326 -21.91 20.57 26.76
CA LEU A 326 -22.75 21.53 27.47
C LEU A 326 -22.61 21.39 29.00
N THR A 327 -21.55 20.75 29.49
CA THR A 327 -21.25 20.60 30.92
C THR A 327 -20.47 21.77 31.53
N THR A 328 -20.25 22.86 30.81
CA THR A 328 -19.75 24.13 31.39
C THR A 328 -20.59 25.34 30.99
N GLN A 329 -21.71 25.54 31.69
CA GLN A 329 -22.28 26.86 31.97
C GLN A 329 -22.65 26.99 33.44
#